data_AF-A0A971D1I7-F1
#
_entry.id   AF-A0A971D1I7-F1
#
_cell.length_a   1.000
_cell.length_b   1.000
_cell.length_c   1.000
_cell.angle_alpha   90.00
_cell.angle_beta   90.00
_cell.angle_gamma   90.00
#
_symmetry.space_group_name_H-M   'P 1'
#
loop_
_entity.id
_entity.type
_entity.pdbx_description
1 polymer ?
#
loop_
_entity_poly.entity_id
_entity_poly.type
_entity_poly.pdbx_seq_one_letter_code
_entity_poly.pdbx_strand_id
1 'polypeptide(L)'
;MERRKLREGLTADPDPLTREEREEWVKRFDGICLSSDAFIPFPDNLDRAARSNVQYVAQTGGSARDAVVTETAAEYGMTMVHTGLRLFLH
;
A
#
# COMPACT_ATOMS: atom_id res chain seq x y z
N MET A 1 -2.42 31.82 -1.03
CA MET A 1 -3.65 32.18 -1.77
C MET A 1 -4.66 31.03 -1.78
N GLU A 2 -4.26 29.79 -2.06
CA GLU A 2 -5.15 28.62 -2.17
C GLU A 2 -5.83 28.21 -0.85
N ARG A 3 -5.09 28.15 0.27
CA ARG A 3 -5.69 27.88 1.60
C ARG A 3 -6.83 28.83 1.98
N ARG A 4 -6.76 30.09 1.53
CA ARG A 4 -7.80 31.09 1.79
C ARG A 4 -9.08 30.77 1.02
N LYS A 5 -8.96 30.47 -0.28
CA LYS A 5 -10.08 30.07 -1.14
C LYS A 5 -10.75 28.78 -0.66
N LEU A 6 -9.98 27.80 -0.19
CA LEU A 6 -10.53 26.56 0.38
C LEU A 6 -11.39 26.84 1.62
N ARG A 7 -10.91 27.72 2.51
CA ARG A 7 -11.58 28.06 3.77
C ARG A 7 -12.86 28.86 3.59
N GLU A 8 -12.98 29.65 2.52
CA GLU A 8 -14.21 30.38 2.18
C GLU A 8 -15.41 29.44 1.97
N GLY A 9 -15.18 28.16 1.62
CA GLY A 9 -16.22 27.15 1.44
C GLY A 9 -16.54 26.28 2.66
N LEU A 10 -15.87 26.49 3.79
CA LEU A 10 -16.07 25.68 5.00
C LEU A 10 -16.97 26.41 6.02
N THR A 11 -17.80 25.66 6.73
CA THR A 11 -18.62 26.20 7.84
C THR A 11 -17.77 26.45 9.10
N ALA A 12 -16.64 25.75 9.24
CA ALA A 12 -15.65 25.92 10.30
C ALA A 12 -14.26 25.48 9.80
N ASP A 13 -13.18 26.04 10.35
CA ASP A 13 -11.81 25.62 10.04
C ASP A 13 -11.50 24.32 10.83
N PRO A 14 -11.24 23.18 10.17
CA PRO A 14 -10.96 21.94 10.87
C PRO A 14 -9.55 21.95 11.45
N ASP A 15 -9.40 21.31 12.60
CA ASP A 15 -8.08 21.05 13.16
C ASP A 15 -7.28 20.11 12.23
N PRO A 16 -5.98 20.40 11.99
CA PRO A 16 -5.15 19.52 11.19
C PRO A 16 -4.99 18.16 11.87
N LEU A 17 -5.21 17.07 11.11
CA LEU A 17 -4.90 15.73 11.59
C LEU A 17 -3.41 15.60 11.90
N THR A 18 -3.12 15.21 13.13
CA THR A 18 -1.81 14.78 13.62
C THR A 18 -1.32 13.56 12.84
N ARG A 19 -0.04 13.21 13.02
CA ARG A 19 0.52 12.04 12.35
C ARG A 19 -0.11 10.75 12.90
N GLU A 20 -0.28 10.70 14.20
CA GLU A 20 -0.87 9.59 14.94
C GLU A 20 -2.32 9.34 14.48
N GLU A 21 -3.14 10.39 14.37
CA GLU A 21 -4.53 10.27 13.88
C GLU A 21 -4.59 9.73 12.45
N ARG A 22 -3.65 10.11 11.58
CA ARG A 22 -3.57 9.57 10.20
C ARG A 22 -3.21 8.10 10.20
N GLU A 23 -2.23 7.71 11.01
CA GLU A 23 -1.79 6.31 11.12
C GLU A 23 -2.89 5.43 11.70
N GLU A 24 -3.58 5.89 12.76
CA GLU A 24 -4.73 5.19 13.32
C GLU A 24 -5.89 5.08 12.35
N TRP A 25 -6.16 6.13 11.57
CA TRP A 25 -7.19 6.10 10.55
C TRP A 25 -6.90 5.05 9.48
N VAL A 26 -5.67 5.00 8.97
CA VAL A 26 -5.24 4.03 7.95
C VAL A 26 -5.34 2.59 8.46
N LYS A 27 -5.01 2.34 9.73
CA LYS A 27 -5.08 1.00 10.34
C LYS A 27 -6.51 0.44 10.43
N ARG A 28 -7.55 1.25 10.27
CA ARG A 28 -8.96 0.80 10.34
C ARG A 28 -9.43 0.10 9.07
N PHE A 29 -8.75 0.29 7.95
CA PHE A 29 -9.12 -0.35 6.70
C PHE A 29 -8.63 -1.78 6.68
N ASP A 30 -9.52 -2.73 6.40
CA ASP A 30 -9.24 -4.16 6.33
C ASP A 30 -9.50 -4.69 4.90
N GLY A 31 -8.97 -5.86 4.57
CA GLY A 31 -9.21 -6.48 3.26
C GLY A 31 -8.49 -5.82 2.09
N ILE A 32 -7.41 -5.06 2.34
CA ILE A 32 -6.72 -4.32 1.27
C ILE A 32 -5.90 -5.30 0.41
N CYS A 33 -6.13 -5.22 -0.90
CA CYS A 33 -5.42 -5.98 -1.91
C CYS A 33 -4.44 -5.07 -2.69
N LEU A 34 -3.25 -5.58 -2.95
CA LEU A 34 -2.23 -4.97 -3.79
C LEU A 34 -1.98 -5.85 -5.02
N SER A 35 -2.00 -5.26 -6.21
CA SER A 35 -1.61 -5.92 -7.45
C SER A 35 -0.48 -5.15 -8.10
N SER A 36 0.61 -5.85 -8.41
CA SER A 36 1.74 -5.32 -9.19
C SER A 36 1.63 -5.83 -10.63
N ASP A 37 1.80 -4.93 -11.60
CA ASP A 37 1.77 -5.26 -13.04
C ASP A 37 3.02 -6.03 -13.49
N ALA A 38 4.11 -5.93 -12.73
CA ALA A 38 5.38 -6.61 -12.88
C ALA A 38 5.80 -7.31 -11.58
N PHE A 39 6.96 -7.97 -11.60
CA PHE A 39 7.50 -8.62 -10.41
C PHE A 39 7.94 -7.59 -9.37
N ILE A 40 7.87 -7.98 -8.09
CA ILE A 40 8.40 -7.20 -6.98
C ILE A 40 9.89 -7.53 -6.83
N PRO A 41 10.80 -6.55 -7.01
CA PRO A 41 12.23 -6.82 -7.01
C PRO A 41 12.79 -7.04 -5.60
N PHE A 42 12.24 -6.35 -4.59
CA PHE A 42 12.77 -6.29 -3.23
C PHE A 42 11.65 -6.24 -2.16
N PRO A 43 11.95 -6.67 -0.92
CA PRO A 43 10.97 -6.72 0.17
C PRO A 43 10.42 -5.36 0.64
N ASP A 44 11.12 -4.26 0.35
CA ASP A 44 10.73 -2.90 0.71
C ASP A 44 9.33 -2.51 0.20
N ASN A 45 8.91 -3.09 -0.92
CA ASN A 45 7.56 -2.95 -1.45
C ASN A 45 6.51 -3.52 -0.50
N LEU A 46 6.81 -4.64 0.16
CA LEU A 46 5.95 -5.26 1.17
C LEU A 46 6.02 -4.53 2.50
N ASP A 47 7.19 -4.04 2.91
CA ASP A 47 7.33 -3.17 4.09
C ASP A 47 6.44 -1.94 3.96
N ARG A 48 6.39 -1.36 2.76
CA ARG A 48 5.50 -0.24 2.46
C ARG A 48 4.04 -0.66 2.44
N ALA A 49 3.71 -1.82 1.87
CA ALA A 49 2.36 -2.36 1.81
C ALA A 49 1.79 -2.63 3.22
N ALA A 50 2.61 -3.17 4.13
CA ALA A 50 2.24 -3.46 5.51
C ALA A 50 1.82 -2.19 6.28
N ARG A 51 2.49 -1.05 6.03
CA ARG A 51 2.10 0.26 6.60
C ARG A 51 0.72 0.74 6.17
N SER A 52 0.15 0.14 5.12
CA SER A 52 -1.20 0.41 4.62
C SER A 52 -2.15 -0.75 4.87
N ASN A 53 -1.82 -1.69 5.76
CA ASN A 53 -2.65 -2.85 6.12
C ASN A 53 -3.07 -3.73 4.92
N VAL A 54 -2.16 -3.90 3.95
CA VAL A 54 -2.35 -4.86 2.84
C VAL A 54 -2.34 -6.28 3.39
N GLN A 55 -3.30 -7.10 2.96
CA GLN A 55 -3.44 -8.50 3.34
C GLN A 55 -3.27 -9.47 2.16
N TYR A 56 -3.50 -8.99 0.94
CA TYR A 56 -3.44 -9.81 -0.26
C TYR A 56 -2.55 -9.16 -1.30
N VAL A 57 -1.62 -9.93 -1.87
CA VAL A 57 -0.66 -9.46 -2.85
C VAL A 57 -0.70 -10.34 -4.09
N ALA A 58 -0.90 -9.74 -5.26
CA ALA A 58 -0.73 -10.39 -6.55
C ALA A 58 0.45 -9.73 -7.28
N GLN A 59 1.41 -10.55 -7.72
CA GLN A 59 2.54 -10.08 -8.54
C GLN A 59 2.88 -11.12 -9.60
N THR A 60 3.66 -10.76 -10.61
CA THR A 60 3.96 -11.70 -11.71
C THR A 60 4.83 -12.88 -11.26
N GLY A 61 5.71 -12.66 -10.28
CA GLY A 61 6.87 -13.52 -10.05
C GLY A 61 7.92 -13.39 -11.16
N GLY A 62 9.06 -14.06 -10.99
CA GLY A 62 10.22 -14.01 -11.88
C GLY A 62 11.35 -13.11 -11.38
N SER A 63 11.28 -12.60 -10.15
CA SER A 63 12.41 -11.90 -9.53
C SER A 63 13.47 -12.90 -9.09
N ALA A 64 14.74 -12.54 -9.23
CA ALA A 64 15.85 -13.30 -8.63
C ALA A 64 15.75 -13.39 -7.09
N ARG A 65 14.90 -12.56 -6.47
CA ARG A 65 14.69 -12.47 -5.02
C ARG A 65 13.28 -12.88 -4.58
N ASP A 66 12.52 -13.58 -5.43
CA ASP A 66 11.14 -13.98 -5.10
C ASP A 66 11.04 -14.75 -3.78
N ALA A 67 12.05 -15.57 -3.44
CA ALA A 67 12.06 -16.30 -2.17
C ALA A 67 12.01 -15.35 -0.96
N VAL A 68 12.84 -14.29 -0.96
CA VAL A 68 12.90 -13.30 0.12
C VAL A 68 11.60 -12.48 0.15
N VAL A 69 11.07 -12.11 -1.02
CA VAL A 69 9.81 -11.37 -1.12
C VAL A 69 8.63 -12.20 -0.59
N THR A 70 8.58 -13.49 -0.91
CA THR A 70 7.53 -14.41 -0.43
C THR A 70 7.63 -14.62 1.08
N GLU A 71 8.85 -14.76 1.60
CA GLU A 71 9.09 -14.88 3.04
C GLU A 71 8.62 -13.62 3.78
N THR A 72 8.99 -12.42 3.31
CA THR A 72 8.52 -11.16 3.91
C THR A 72 7.00 -11.01 3.85
N ALA A 73 6.34 -11.47 2.78
CA ALA A 73 4.87 -11.48 2.74
C ALA A 73 4.30 -12.37 3.86
N ALA A 74 4.86 -13.55 4.07
CA ALA A 74 4.45 -14.45 5.15
C ALA A 74 4.72 -13.86 6.54
N GLU A 75 5.84 -13.18 6.76
CA GLU A 75 6.16 -12.48 8.01
C GLU A 75 5.12 -11.42 8.38
N TYR A 76 4.60 -10.68 7.38
CA TYR A 76 3.51 -9.72 7.57
C TYR A 76 2.11 -10.35 7.58
N GLY A 77 1.99 -11.67 7.43
CA GLY A 77 0.69 -12.37 7.35
C GLY A 77 -0.08 -12.10 6.06
N MET A 78 0.59 -11.66 4.99
CA MET A 78 -0.01 -11.42 3.69
C MET A 78 -0.15 -12.72 2.90
N THR A 79 -1.29 -12.91 2.25
CA THR A 79 -1.46 -13.96 1.24
C THR A 79 -0.91 -13.46 -0.09
N MET A 80 0.12 -14.12 -0.63
CA MET A 80 0.74 -13.76 -1.91
C MET A 80 0.42 -14.77 -3.02
N VAL A 81 0.16 -14.26 -4.22
CA VAL A 81 -0.06 -15.04 -5.45
C VAL A 81 0.93 -14.59 -6.53
N HIS A 82 1.60 -15.56 -7.14
CA HIS A 82 2.41 -15.37 -8.35
C HIS A 82 1.55 -15.68 -9.57
N THR A 83 1.26 -14.67 -10.39
CA THR A 83 0.30 -14.78 -11.51
C THR A 83 0.91 -15.32 -12.80
N GLY A 84 2.22 -15.16 -12.99
CA GLY A 84 2.89 -15.42 -14.27
C GLY A 84 2.46 -14.49 -15.42
N LEU A 85 1.63 -13.46 -15.15
CA LEU A 85 1.07 -12.55 -16.16
C LEU A 85 1.52 -11.12 -15.90
N ARG A 86 2.37 -10.58 -16.79
CA ARG A 86 2.80 -9.18 -16.77
C ARG A 86 1.78 -8.28 -17.48
N LEU A 87 1.35 -7.20 -16.82
CA LEU A 87 0.31 -6.27 -17.28
C LEU A 87 0.88 -4.91 -17.71
N PHE A 88 2.01 -4.94 -18.42
CA PHE A 88 2.70 -3.71 -18.83
C PHE A 88 1.89 -2.94 -19.89
N LEU A 89 1.71 -1.64 -19.67
CA LEU A 89 1.04 -0.71 -20.58
C LEU A 89 1.91 0.56 -20.71
N HIS A 90 2.06 1.07 -21.93
CA HIS A 90 2.88 2.26 -22.24
C HIS A 90 2.05 3.55 -22.22
#